data_AF-A0A2I1GHA3-F1
#
_entry.id   AF-A0A2I1GHA3-F1
#
_cell.length_a   1.000
_cell.length_b   1.000
_cell.length_c   1.000
_cell.angle_alpha   90.00
_cell.angle_beta   90.00
_cell.angle_gamma   90.00
#
_symmetry.space_group_name_H-M   'P 1'
#
loop_
_entity.id
_entity.type
_entity.pdbx_description
1 polymer ?
#
loop_
_entity_poly.entity_id
_entity_poly.type
_entity_poly.pdbx_seq_one_letter_code
_entity_poly.pdbx_strand_id
1 'polypeptide(L)'
;MSSRKRPKRKTRPPKKPNAVYQFTDSWDILAQAIREIHKKNASILGFEGLYRVAFRMVLHKNGDKLYNGVREIITQHLEEVAVSQVVPAFPLSGASSSQTNPNGAGRANFLKVLKTVWEDHITCMLMLKDILKYMFLESSSEYYRVEGQMLVGEYDTSDYMKEVDKRLNKEEQRVGHYLSPTTEPKIRNIVEEELISKHLKTIIEKAINETVTSNTTAEGGNAVSVDKQTEVTVALRWVQKVLDLSDKFDKVQNLALSNDETFQTSFNEAFEYFINKNPKSPEFISLFIDDNLKKGLKGETEKEIGSVLNKAITLFRFVEEKDVFERYYKQHLAKRLLLGHSVNDGAEKRTISKLEIVSGYQFTTKLEEMFNNMRISSNTMSDFKE
;
A
#
# COMPACT_ATOMS: atom_id res chain seq x y z
N MET A 1 32.81 -18.38 42.17
CA MET A 1 33.60 -17.53 41.26
C MET A 1 32.64 -16.66 40.45
N SER A 2 32.55 -15.37 40.78
CA SER A 2 31.60 -14.41 40.20
C SER A 2 32.21 -13.74 38.95
N SER A 3 31.55 -13.83 37.79
CA SER A 3 32.02 -13.19 36.55
C SER A 3 31.56 -11.73 36.47
N ARG A 4 32.50 -10.80 36.70
CA ARG A 4 32.28 -9.36 36.52
C ARG A 4 32.18 -9.02 35.03
N LYS A 5 30.97 -8.65 34.55
CA LYS A 5 30.77 -8.05 33.21
C LYS A 5 31.44 -6.65 33.16
N ARG A 6 32.21 -6.40 32.10
CA ARG A 6 32.84 -5.09 31.82
C ARG A 6 31.79 -4.01 31.51
N PRO A 7 31.97 -2.74 31.95
CA PRO A 7 31.02 -1.68 31.67
C PRO A 7 31.12 -1.22 30.21
N LYS A 8 29.96 -1.01 29.55
CA LYS A 8 29.85 -0.47 28.19
C LYS A 8 30.40 0.98 28.16
N ARG A 9 31.30 1.27 27.22
CA ARG A 9 31.78 2.64 26.95
C ARG A 9 30.61 3.49 26.43
N LYS A 10 30.25 4.57 27.14
CA LYS A 10 29.34 5.61 26.66
C LYS A 10 30.04 6.41 25.56
N THR A 11 29.63 6.23 24.30
CA THR A 11 30.01 7.11 23.20
C THR A 11 29.29 8.45 23.37
N ARG A 12 30.04 9.56 23.38
CA ARG A 12 29.44 10.90 23.34
C ARG A 12 28.77 11.09 21.97
N PRO A 13 27.57 11.70 21.91
CA PRO A 13 26.96 12.02 20.62
C PRO A 13 27.86 12.99 19.85
N PRO A 14 28.05 12.81 18.53
CA PRO A 14 28.81 13.75 17.72
C PRO A 14 28.13 15.14 17.80
N LYS A 15 28.93 16.20 17.93
CA LYS A 15 28.43 17.58 17.81
C LYS A 15 27.72 17.70 16.47
N LYS A 16 26.41 17.96 16.49
CA LYS A 16 25.63 18.25 15.27
C LYS A 16 26.25 19.50 14.61
N PRO A 17 26.75 19.43 13.37
CA PRO A 17 27.14 20.63 12.66
C PRO A 17 25.94 21.57 12.54
N ASN A 18 26.20 22.86 12.64
CA ASN A 18 25.18 23.89 12.71
C ASN A 18 24.36 23.92 11.40
N ALA A 19 23.07 23.58 11.45
CA ALA A 19 22.25 23.27 10.28
C ALA A 19 22.13 24.41 9.25
N VAL A 20 22.33 25.66 9.69
CA VAL A 20 22.33 26.85 8.83
C VAL A 20 23.54 26.87 7.89
N TYR A 21 24.73 26.56 8.40
CA TYR A 21 25.97 26.50 7.59
C TYR A 21 25.91 25.36 6.56
N GLN A 22 25.24 24.26 6.91
CA GLN A 22 25.10 23.10 6.01
C GLN A 22 24.25 23.39 4.76
N PHE A 23 23.27 24.30 4.85
CA PHE A 23 22.45 24.68 3.69
C PHE A 23 23.22 25.58 2.74
N THR A 24 23.86 26.64 3.24
CA THR A 24 24.56 27.64 2.40
C THR A 24 25.66 26.98 1.58
N ASP A 25 26.50 26.15 2.21
CA ASP A 25 27.58 25.45 1.50
C ASP A 25 27.04 24.50 0.42
N SER A 26 25.93 23.80 0.70
CA SER A 26 25.29 22.88 -0.25
C SER A 26 24.61 23.64 -1.40
N TRP A 27 23.98 24.78 -1.09
CA TRP A 27 23.33 25.64 -2.06
C TRP A 27 24.36 26.28 -3.00
N ASP A 28 25.49 26.76 -2.49
CA ASP A 28 26.53 27.39 -3.30
C ASP A 28 27.08 26.41 -4.37
N ILE A 29 27.27 25.14 -4.00
CA ILE A 29 27.67 24.08 -4.93
C ILE A 29 26.63 23.89 -6.05
N LEU A 30 25.34 23.81 -5.69
CA LEU A 30 24.26 23.65 -6.67
C LEU A 30 24.09 24.89 -7.54
N ALA A 31 24.05 26.08 -6.94
CA ALA A 31 23.93 27.35 -7.64
C ALA A 31 25.05 27.53 -8.68
N GLN A 32 26.30 27.19 -8.31
CA GLN A 32 27.41 27.23 -9.23
C GLN A 32 27.25 26.24 -10.38
N ALA A 33 26.81 25.01 -10.10
CA ALA A 33 26.55 24.01 -11.13
C ALA A 33 25.43 24.44 -12.10
N ILE A 34 24.35 25.04 -11.60
CA ILE A 34 23.26 25.58 -12.43
C ILE A 34 23.80 26.66 -13.39
N ARG A 35 24.65 27.55 -12.88
CA ARG A 35 25.29 28.58 -13.71
C ARG A 35 26.22 27.98 -14.77
N GLU A 36 26.97 26.93 -14.44
CA GLU A 36 27.84 26.26 -15.42
C GLU A 36 27.03 25.50 -16.49
N ILE A 37 25.85 24.96 -16.15
CA ILE A 37 24.92 24.38 -17.14
C ILE A 37 24.45 25.47 -18.12
N HIS A 38 24.02 26.62 -17.61
CA HIS A 38 23.61 27.76 -18.45
C HIS A 38 24.73 28.27 -19.36
N LYS A 39 25.99 28.18 -18.93
CA LYS A 39 27.18 28.53 -19.73
C LYS A 39 27.61 27.46 -20.74
N LYS A 40 26.83 26.36 -20.88
CA LYS A 40 27.17 25.19 -21.71
C LYS A 40 28.44 24.44 -21.27
N ASN A 41 28.84 24.59 -20.01
CA ASN A 41 29.97 23.89 -19.39
C ASN A 41 29.49 22.66 -18.61
N ALA A 42 28.44 21.97 -19.06
CA ALA A 42 27.91 20.88 -18.26
C ALA A 42 28.83 19.64 -18.21
N SER A 43 29.75 19.48 -19.15
CA SER A 43 30.69 18.35 -19.22
C SER A 43 31.67 18.29 -18.05
N ILE A 44 31.93 19.42 -17.37
CA ILE A 44 32.81 19.49 -16.20
C ILE A 44 32.09 19.10 -14.89
N LEU A 45 30.78 18.85 -14.94
CA LEU A 45 29.97 18.60 -13.76
C LEU A 45 29.77 17.11 -13.49
N GLY A 46 29.99 16.70 -12.24
CA GLY A 46 29.61 15.38 -11.75
C GLY A 46 28.13 15.35 -11.34
N PHE A 47 27.24 14.93 -12.25
CA PHE A 47 25.79 14.90 -12.03
C PHE A 47 25.38 14.10 -10.79
N GLU A 48 26.06 12.99 -10.51
CA GLU A 48 25.77 12.18 -9.33
C GLU A 48 26.17 12.86 -8.00
N GLY A 49 27.23 13.66 -8.01
CA GLY A 49 27.62 14.46 -6.84
C GLY A 49 26.57 15.54 -6.56
N LEU A 50 26.16 16.28 -7.59
CA LEU A 50 25.14 17.33 -7.50
C LEU A 50 23.79 16.76 -7.07
N TYR A 51 23.42 15.60 -7.60
CA TYR A 51 22.24 14.84 -7.22
C TYR A 51 22.22 14.52 -5.72
N ARG A 52 23.34 14.06 -5.14
CA ARG A 52 23.44 13.76 -3.70
C ARG A 52 23.37 15.01 -2.82
N VAL A 53 23.87 16.15 -3.30
CA VAL A 53 23.79 17.44 -2.60
C VAL A 53 22.34 17.93 -2.57
N ALA A 54 21.65 17.94 -3.72
CA ALA A 54 20.24 18.29 -3.80
C ALA A 54 19.37 17.38 -2.91
N PHE A 55 19.61 16.07 -2.97
CA PHE A 55 18.95 15.09 -2.10
C PHE A 55 19.10 15.42 -0.61
N ARG A 56 20.33 15.67 -0.15
CA ARG A 56 20.59 15.99 1.26
C ARG A 56 19.88 17.26 1.71
N MET A 57 19.79 18.27 0.84
CA MET A 57 19.10 19.52 1.16
C MET A 57 17.60 19.32 1.37
N VAL A 58 16.97 18.50 0.53
CA VAL A 58 15.53 18.18 0.65
C VAL A 58 15.26 17.33 1.90
N LEU A 59 16.08 16.31 2.17
CA LEU A 59 15.99 15.52 3.41
C LEU A 59 16.08 16.37 4.68
N HIS A 60 16.85 17.46 4.64
CA HIS A 60 17.01 18.38 5.76
C HIS A 60 15.90 19.45 5.81
N LYS A 61 14.76 19.22 5.15
CA LYS A 61 13.58 20.10 5.08
C LYS A 61 13.87 21.49 4.50
N ASN A 62 14.83 21.60 3.57
CA ASN A 62 15.14 22.84 2.87
C ASN A 62 14.58 22.90 1.43
N GLY A 63 13.55 22.11 1.13
CA GLY A 63 12.93 22.03 -0.21
C GLY A 63 12.45 23.38 -0.74
N ASP A 64 11.73 24.16 0.07
CA ASP A 64 11.20 25.47 -0.33
C ASP A 64 12.30 26.46 -0.68
N LYS A 65 13.37 26.50 0.12
CA LYS A 65 14.53 27.37 -0.12
C LYS A 65 15.27 26.97 -1.39
N LEU A 66 15.42 25.66 -1.62
CA LEU A 66 16.03 25.13 -2.83
C LEU A 66 15.20 25.50 -4.07
N TYR A 67 13.87 25.36 -4.01
CA TYR A 67 12.98 25.71 -5.13
C TYR A 67 13.07 27.20 -5.46
N ASN A 68 12.94 28.06 -4.45
CA ASN A 68 13.00 29.50 -4.63
C ASN A 68 14.35 29.96 -5.17
N GLY A 69 15.45 29.41 -4.67
CA GLY A 69 16.78 29.71 -5.17
C GLY A 69 16.99 29.27 -6.62
N VAL A 70 16.52 28.08 -6.99
CA VAL A 70 16.61 27.59 -8.38
C VAL A 70 15.79 28.48 -9.30
N ARG A 71 14.57 28.82 -8.90
CA ARG A 71 13.69 29.75 -9.63
C ARG A 71 14.38 31.09 -9.87
N GLU A 72 14.97 31.67 -8.83
CA GLU A 72 15.67 32.95 -8.91
C GLU A 72 16.83 32.93 -9.92
N ILE A 73 17.68 31.89 -9.88
CA ILE A 73 18.79 31.74 -10.82
C ILE A 73 18.31 31.57 -12.26
N ILE A 74 17.24 30.79 -12.49
CA ILE A 74 16.67 30.60 -13.83
C ILE A 74 16.07 31.91 -14.33
N THR A 75 15.31 32.63 -13.50
CA THR A 75 14.71 33.92 -13.85
C THR A 75 15.79 34.94 -14.21
N GLN A 76 16.82 35.09 -13.38
CA GLN A 76 17.93 36.00 -13.66
C GLN A 76 18.61 35.66 -15.00
N HIS A 77 18.88 34.38 -15.25
CA HIS A 77 19.50 33.96 -16.50
C HIS A 77 18.62 34.26 -17.72
N LEU A 78 17.32 34.00 -17.64
CA LEU A 78 16.38 34.29 -18.73
C LEU A 78 16.28 35.79 -19.02
N GLU A 79 16.29 36.63 -17.98
CA GLU A 79 16.35 38.09 -18.14
C GLU A 79 17.64 38.54 -18.84
N GLU A 80 18.80 38.02 -18.42
CA GLU A 80 20.08 38.30 -19.05
C GLU A 80 20.11 37.87 -20.53
N VAL A 81 19.58 36.69 -20.86
CA VAL A 81 19.50 36.19 -22.24
C VAL A 81 18.50 37.00 -23.06
N ALA A 82 17.37 37.39 -22.47
CA ALA A 82 16.38 38.24 -23.14
C ALA A 82 17.01 39.58 -23.53
N VAL A 83 17.71 40.25 -22.61
CA VAL A 83 18.35 41.55 -22.85
C VAL A 83 19.53 41.45 -23.83
N SER A 84 20.36 40.41 -23.70
CA SER A 84 21.60 40.29 -24.49
C SER A 84 21.41 39.70 -25.88
N GLN A 85 20.44 38.79 -26.07
CA GLN A 85 20.28 38.05 -27.33
C GLN A 85 18.94 38.34 -28.02
N VAL A 86 17.83 38.39 -27.26
CA VAL A 86 16.49 38.50 -27.84
C VAL A 86 16.14 39.95 -28.20
N VAL A 87 16.37 40.89 -27.27
CA VAL A 87 16.08 42.34 -27.46
C VAL A 87 16.82 42.92 -28.68
N PRO A 88 18.13 42.66 -28.89
CA PRO A 88 18.83 43.18 -30.06
C PRO A 88 18.38 42.55 -31.39
N ALA A 89 17.77 41.37 -31.34
CA ALA A 89 17.25 40.69 -32.52
C ALA A 89 15.87 41.22 -32.95
N PHE A 90 15.23 42.12 -32.18
CA PHE A 90 13.95 42.69 -32.58
C PHE A 90 14.08 43.53 -33.85
N PRO A 91 13.14 43.39 -34.79
CA PRO A 91 13.10 44.25 -35.97
C PRO A 91 12.72 45.68 -35.54
N LEU A 92 13.72 46.53 -35.30
CA LEU A 92 13.53 47.96 -35.03
C LEU A 92 12.96 48.62 -36.28
N SER A 93 11.72 49.08 -36.21
CA SER A 93 10.98 49.66 -37.35
C SER A 93 11.32 51.13 -37.64
N GLY A 94 12.47 51.68 -37.19
CA GLY A 94 12.62 53.15 -37.15
C GLY A 94 14.01 53.77 -37.21
N ALA A 95 15.10 53.05 -37.51
CA ALA A 95 16.41 53.68 -37.69
C ALA A 95 16.78 53.72 -39.18
N SER A 96 16.73 54.93 -39.73
CA SER A 96 17.03 55.28 -41.12
C SER A 96 18.44 54.90 -41.56
N SER A 97 18.55 54.02 -42.57
CA SER A 97 19.50 54.21 -43.68
C SER A 97 19.26 53.16 -44.77
N SER A 98 18.84 53.65 -45.93
CA SER A 98 19.14 53.15 -47.28
C SER A 98 20.06 51.93 -47.39
N GLN A 99 19.50 50.78 -47.79
CA GLN A 99 19.91 49.94 -48.92
C GLN A 99 19.26 48.54 -48.78
N THR A 100 18.32 48.26 -49.69
CA THR A 100 17.96 46.92 -50.21
C THR A 100 18.13 45.71 -49.29
N ASN A 101 17.09 45.37 -48.50
CA ASN A 101 16.54 44.00 -48.45
C ASN A 101 15.25 43.92 -47.61
N PRO A 102 14.34 42.97 -47.94
CA PRO A 102 12.90 43.09 -47.67
C PRO A 102 12.56 42.79 -46.21
N ASN A 103 11.41 43.32 -45.79
CA ASN A 103 10.74 43.26 -44.48
C ASN A 103 10.62 41.86 -43.79
N GLY A 104 11.20 40.80 -44.35
CA GLY A 104 11.28 39.44 -43.81
C GLY A 104 12.61 39.06 -43.15
N ALA A 105 13.74 39.70 -43.49
CA ALA A 105 15.06 39.27 -43.00
C ALA A 105 15.25 39.51 -41.49
N GLY A 106 14.84 40.68 -40.97
CA GLY A 106 14.89 40.98 -39.53
C GLY A 106 13.93 40.11 -38.71
N ARG A 107 12.74 39.81 -39.24
CA ARG A 107 11.76 38.91 -38.61
C ARG A 107 12.25 37.46 -38.59
N ALA A 108 12.85 37.00 -39.69
CA ALA A 108 13.45 35.67 -39.79
C ALA A 108 14.64 35.52 -38.83
N ASN A 109 15.46 36.58 -38.68
CA ASN A 109 16.56 36.60 -37.72
C ASN A 109 16.05 36.52 -36.28
N PHE A 110 15.05 37.32 -35.91
CA PHE A 110 14.40 37.25 -34.60
C PHE A 110 13.91 35.84 -34.28
N LEU A 111 13.12 35.23 -35.19
CA LEU A 111 12.57 33.89 -35.00
C LEU A 111 13.68 32.84 -34.86
N LYS A 112 14.77 32.97 -35.62
CA LYS A 112 15.92 32.09 -35.51
C LYS A 112 16.60 32.20 -34.14
N VAL A 113 16.89 33.43 -33.70
CA VAL A 113 17.51 33.67 -32.38
C VAL A 113 16.61 33.18 -31.25
N LEU A 114 15.31 33.49 -31.31
CA LEU A 114 14.34 33.05 -30.30
C LEU A 114 14.26 31.52 -30.23
N LYS A 115 14.22 30.85 -31.39
CA LYS A 115 14.22 29.38 -31.45
C LYS A 115 15.49 28.79 -30.83
N THR A 116 16.67 29.31 -31.17
CA THR A 116 17.94 28.82 -30.62
C THR A 116 18.03 29.03 -29.11
N VAL A 117 17.65 30.21 -28.62
CA VAL A 117 17.60 30.52 -27.18
C VAL A 117 16.65 29.57 -26.46
N TRP A 118 15.49 29.30 -27.04
CA TRP A 118 14.51 28.38 -26.46
C TRP A 118 15.02 26.93 -26.43
N GLU A 119 15.62 26.45 -27.51
CA GLU A 119 16.22 25.11 -27.58
C GLU A 119 17.35 24.93 -26.55
N ASP A 120 18.20 25.94 -26.39
CA ASP A 120 19.26 25.97 -25.37
C ASP A 120 18.65 25.95 -23.95
N HIS A 121 17.61 26.75 -23.69
CA HIS A 121 16.91 26.76 -22.41
C HIS A 121 16.30 25.40 -22.07
N ILE A 122 15.59 24.78 -23.02
CA ILE A 122 15.02 23.44 -22.84
C ILE A 122 16.11 22.41 -22.52
N THR A 123 17.24 22.46 -23.21
CA THR A 123 18.38 21.57 -22.95
C THR A 123 18.89 21.73 -21.51
N CYS A 124 19.10 22.96 -21.05
CA CYS A 124 19.50 23.24 -19.67
C CYS A 124 18.47 22.72 -18.66
N MET A 125 17.18 22.96 -18.91
CA MET A 125 16.09 22.52 -18.03
C MET A 125 16.01 20.99 -17.91
N LEU A 126 16.30 20.24 -18.97
CA LEU A 126 16.38 18.77 -18.91
C LEU A 126 17.50 18.30 -17.97
N MET A 127 18.65 18.98 -17.99
CA MET A 127 19.79 18.65 -17.13
C MET A 127 19.51 19.02 -15.66
N LEU A 128 18.83 20.14 -15.43
CA LEU A 128 18.38 20.57 -14.09
C LEU A 128 17.34 19.62 -13.50
N LYS A 129 16.41 19.14 -14.33
CA LYS A 129 15.42 18.12 -13.94
C LYS A 129 16.11 16.87 -13.39
N ASP A 130 17.19 16.41 -14.01
CA ASP A 130 17.91 15.22 -13.56
C ASP A 130 18.64 15.45 -12.22
N ILE A 131 19.19 16.65 -12.01
CA ILE A 131 19.84 17.03 -10.75
C ILE A 131 18.82 17.18 -9.61
N LEU A 132 17.66 17.77 -9.89
CA LEU A 132 16.64 18.13 -8.89
C LEU A 132 15.54 17.07 -8.73
N LYS A 133 15.69 15.90 -9.36
CA LYS A 133 14.71 14.80 -9.38
C LYS A 133 14.12 14.45 -8.01
N TYR A 134 14.93 14.46 -6.95
CA TYR A 134 14.46 14.15 -5.60
C TYR A 134 13.61 15.23 -4.95
N MET A 135 13.73 16.49 -5.36
CA MET A 135 12.80 17.53 -4.91
C MET A 135 11.37 17.12 -5.19
N PHE A 136 11.13 16.53 -6.36
CA PHE A 136 9.79 16.10 -6.75
C PHE A 136 9.34 14.87 -5.95
N LEU A 137 10.16 13.81 -5.90
CA LEU A 137 9.74 12.54 -5.28
C LEU A 137 9.61 12.63 -3.76
N GLU A 138 10.56 13.27 -3.06
CA GLU A 138 10.50 13.42 -1.60
C GLU A 138 9.36 14.35 -1.19
N SER A 139 9.19 15.48 -1.88
CA SER A 139 8.06 16.39 -1.60
C SER A 139 6.72 15.73 -1.89
N SER A 140 6.66 14.85 -2.91
CA SER A 140 5.45 14.07 -3.20
C SER A 140 5.18 13.04 -2.11
N SER A 141 6.20 12.32 -1.61
CA SER A 141 6.03 11.39 -0.50
C SER A 141 5.53 12.10 0.76
N GLU A 142 6.11 13.25 1.13
CA GLU A 142 5.64 14.02 2.29
C GLU A 142 4.21 14.57 2.08
N TYR A 143 3.89 15.05 0.88
CA TYR A 143 2.55 15.49 0.53
C TYR A 143 1.53 14.36 0.70
N TYR A 144 1.79 13.18 0.12
CA TYR A 144 0.86 12.04 0.21
C TYR A 144 0.79 11.43 1.59
N ARG A 145 1.88 11.49 2.36
CA ARG A 145 1.88 11.08 3.77
C ARG A 145 0.88 11.89 4.59
N VAL A 146 0.85 13.21 4.40
CA VAL A 146 -0.09 14.11 5.09
C VAL A 146 -1.51 13.94 4.55
N GLU A 147 -1.67 13.86 3.23
CA GLU A 147 -2.97 13.66 2.58
C GLU A 147 -3.61 12.34 3.01
N GLY A 148 -2.86 11.23 3.03
CA GLY A 148 -3.33 9.91 3.47
C GLY A 148 -3.82 9.93 4.92
N GLN A 149 -3.07 10.54 5.83
CA GLN A 149 -3.47 10.67 7.24
C GLN A 149 -4.78 11.44 7.42
N MET A 150 -4.98 12.52 6.65
CA MET A 150 -6.21 13.31 6.67
C MET A 150 -7.39 12.54 6.08
N LEU A 151 -7.22 11.98 4.88
CA LEU A 151 -8.28 11.28 4.15
C LEU A 151 -8.75 10.04 4.93
N VAL A 152 -7.86 9.27 5.53
CA VAL A 152 -8.23 8.12 6.36
C VAL A 152 -9.05 8.53 7.58
N GLY A 153 -8.84 9.74 8.12
CA GLY A 153 -9.62 10.26 9.24
C GLY A 153 -11.03 10.69 8.84
N GLU A 154 -11.14 11.43 7.74
CA GLU A 154 -12.38 12.11 7.32
C GLU A 154 -13.33 11.23 6.50
N TYR A 155 -12.80 10.29 5.70
CA TYR A 155 -13.59 9.54 4.72
C TYR A 155 -13.99 8.16 5.24
N ASP A 156 -15.11 7.66 4.73
CA ASP A 156 -15.43 6.24 4.81
C ASP A 156 -14.53 5.42 3.85
N THR A 157 -14.52 4.10 4.02
CA THR A 157 -13.64 3.23 3.23
C THR A 157 -13.89 3.36 1.73
N SER A 158 -15.16 3.49 1.31
CA SER A 158 -15.52 3.51 -0.10
C SER A 158 -15.07 4.80 -0.78
N ASP A 159 -15.29 5.94 -0.15
CA ASP A 159 -14.96 7.23 -0.70
C ASP A 159 -13.45 7.50 -0.63
N TYR A 160 -12.78 6.98 0.41
CA TYR A 160 -11.32 6.94 0.46
C TYR A 160 -10.72 6.27 -0.78
N MET A 161 -11.18 5.06 -1.11
CA MET A 161 -10.65 4.30 -2.26
C MET A 161 -10.91 4.99 -3.60
N LYS A 162 -12.05 5.70 -3.76
CA LYS A 162 -12.32 6.51 -4.95
C LYS A 162 -11.34 7.67 -5.08
N GLU A 163 -11.00 8.35 -3.99
CA GLU A 163 -10.05 9.46 -4.04
C GLU A 163 -8.63 8.96 -4.32
N VAL A 164 -8.22 7.80 -3.77
CA VAL A 164 -6.94 7.16 -4.11
C VAL A 164 -6.83 6.87 -5.60
N ASP A 165 -7.84 6.24 -6.21
CA ASP A 165 -7.86 5.95 -7.65
C ASP A 165 -7.78 7.22 -8.50
N LYS A 166 -8.56 8.24 -8.14
CA LYS A 166 -8.50 9.56 -8.78
C LYS A 166 -7.11 10.20 -8.65
N ARG A 167 -6.39 9.95 -7.55
CA ARG A 167 -5.04 10.48 -7.33
C ARG A 167 -4.00 9.77 -8.19
N LEU A 168 -4.07 8.46 -8.29
CA LEU A 168 -3.24 7.66 -9.20
C LEU A 168 -3.42 8.10 -10.66
N ASN A 169 -4.67 8.22 -11.11
CA ASN A 169 -5.00 8.70 -12.46
C ASN A 169 -4.46 10.12 -12.73
N LYS A 170 -4.54 11.03 -11.76
CA LYS A 170 -3.99 12.39 -11.88
C LYS A 170 -2.46 12.38 -12.02
N GLU A 171 -1.75 11.54 -11.28
CA GLU A 171 -0.28 11.46 -11.39
C GLU A 171 0.15 10.80 -12.69
N GLU A 172 -0.57 9.78 -13.18
CA GLU A 172 -0.33 9.19 -14.50
C GLU A 172 -0.47 10.26 -15.60
N GLN A 173 -1.57 11.02 -15.59
CA GLN A 173 -1.77 12.13 -16.52
C GLN A 173 -0.68 13.20 -16.37
N ARG A 174 -0.31 13.57 -15.14
CA ARG A 174 0.74 14.57 -14.90
C ARG A 174 2.07 14.10 -15.47
N VAL A 175 2.42 12.83 -15.33
CA VAL A 175 3.66 12.31 -15.90
C VAL A 175 3.61 12.32 -17.42
N GLY A 176 2.48 11.91 -18.02
CA GLY A 176 2.30 11.93 -19.47
C GLY A 176 2.41 13.33 -20.10
N HIS A 177 2.02 14.38 -19.39
CA HIS A 177 2.04 15.76 -19.90
C HIS A 177 3.33 16.53 -19.56
N TYR A 178 3.89 16.33 -18.37
CA TYR A 178 4.88 17.25 -17.79
C TYR A 178 6.19 16.59 -17.35
N LEU A 179 6.27 15.26 -17.20
CA LEU A 179 7.44 14.58 -16.63
C LEU A 179 8.03 13.53 -17.58
N SER A 180 9.18 12.95 -17.19
CA SER A 180 9.74 11.83 -17.95
C SER A 180 8.90 10.57 -17.71
N PRO A 181 8.63 9.74 -18.72
CA PRO A 181 8.02 8.42 -18.54
C PRO A 181 8.73 7.56 -17.49
N THR A 182 10.06 7.73 -17.33
CA THR A 182 10.84 7.03 -16.29
C THR A 182 10.55 7.45 -14.85
N THR A 183 9.69 8.46 -14.66
CA THR A 183 9.23 8.96 -13.35
C THR A 183 7.92 8.29 -12.93
N GLU A 184 7.13 7.81 -13.88
CA GLU A 184 5.82 7.20 -13.67
C GLU A 184 5.85 6.07 -12.62
N PRO A 185 6.69 5.02 -12.78
CA PRO A 185 6.70 3.93 -11.81
C PRO A 185 7.18 4.38 -10.43
N LYS A 186 7.93 5.49 -10.34
CA LYS A 186 8.47 5.99 -9.08
C LYS A 186 7.45 6.77 -8.29
N ILE A 187 6.68 7.64 -8.97
CA ILE A 187 5.62 8.42 -8.32
C ILE A 187 4.43 7.54 -7.98
N ARG A 188 4.08 6.57 -8.85
CA ARG A 188 3.04 5.57 -8.58
C ARG A 188 3.33 4.81 -7.29
N ASN A 189 4.52 4.23 -7.16
CA ASN A 189 4.91 3.51 -5.95
C ASN A 189 4.84 4.37 -4.68
N ILE A 190 5.16 5.67 -4.76
CA ILE A 190 5.02 6.59 -3.62
C ILE A 190 3.54 6.78 -3.24
N VAL A 191 2.66 6.99 -4.23
CA VAL A 191 1.22 7.14 -3.98
C VAL A 191 0.65 5.86 -3.37
N GLU A 192 0.99 4.70 -3.92
CA GLU A 192 0.55 3.40 -3.40
C GLU A 192 1.07 3.14 -1.98
N GLU A 193 2.34 3.40 -1.71
CA GLU A 193 2.92 3.21 -0.38
C GLU A 193 2.28 4.14 0.67
N GLU A 194 2.17 5.44 0.37
CA GLU A 194 1.66 6.43 1.32
C GLU A 194 0.15 6.37 1.51
N LEU A 195 -0.63 6.12 0.44
CA LEU A 195 -2.10 6.11 0.51
C LEU A 195 -2.69 4.71 0.71
N ILE A 196 -2.01 3.64 0.30
CA ILE A 196 -2.55 2.27 0.40
C ILE A 196 -1.79 1.49 1.46
N SER A 197 -0.50 1.18 1.25
CA SER A 197 0.25 0.25 2.11
C SER A 197 0.23 0.67 3.59
N LYS A 198 0.59 1.91 3.90
CA LYS A 198 0.65 2.41 5.28
C LYS A 198 -0.70 2.51 5.99
N HIS A 199 -1.79 2.54 5.23
CA HIS A 199 -3.15 2.73 5.74
C HIS A 199 -4.03 1.49 5.60
N LEU A 200 -3.54 0.44 4.94
CA LEU A 200 -4.29 -0.77 4.60
C LEU A 200 -4.96 -1.40 5.82
N LYS A 201 -4.23 -1.49 6.93
CA LYS A 201 -4.73 -1.98 8.21
C LYS A 201 -5.95 -1.19 8.70
N THR A 202 -5.85 0.13 8.73
CA THR A 202 -6.93 1.01 9.18
C THR A 202 -8.13 0.96 8.23
N ILE A 203 -7.88 0.90 6.92
CA ILE A 203 -8.92 0.82 5.88
C ILE A 203 -9.69 -0.49 6.03
N ILE A 204 -9.00 -1.62 6.22
CA ILE A 204 -9.62 -2.92 6.45
C ILE A 204 -10.44 -2.91 7.75
N GLU A 205 -9.89 -2.36 8.83
CA GLU A 205 -10.64 -2.23 10.09
C GLU A 205 -11.92 -1.39 9.93
N LYS A 206 -11.85 -0.24 9.24
CA LYS A 206 -13.02 0.60 8.95
C LYS A 206 -14.03 -0.15 8.10
N ALA A 207 -13.59 -0.76 7.00
CA ALA A 207 -14.45 -1.51 6.08
C ALA A 207 -15.21 -2.62 6.81
N ILE A 208 -14.54 -3.33 7.71
CA ILE A 208 -15.17 -4.44 8.43
C ILE A 208 -16.11 -3.92 9.50
N ASN A 209 -15.73 -2.88 10.25
CA ASN A 209 -16.62 -2.27 11.23
C ASN A 209 -17.89 -1.73 10.56
N GLU A 210 -17.77 -1.01 9.45
CA GLU A 210 -18.90 -0.54 8.63
C GLU A 210 -19.77 -1.71 8.17
N THR A 211 -19.15 -2.77 7.65
CA THR A 211 -19.90 -3.95 7.21
C THR A 211 -20.60 -4.64 8.38
N VAL A 212 -19.99 -4.74 9.55
CA VAL A 212 -20.55 -5.43 10.73
C VAL A 212 -21.65 -4.61 11.42
N THR A 213 -21.49 -3.28 11.57
CA THR A 213 -22.45 -2.39 12.24
C THR A 213 -23.70 -2.09 11.40
N SER A 214 -23.58 -2.06 10.06
CA SER A 214 -24.73 -1.82 9.16
C SER A 214 -25.89 -2.80 9.34
N ASN A 215 -25.66 -3.95 9.99
CA ASN A 215 -26.70 -4.96 10.23
C ASN A 215 -27.08 -5.14 11.70
N THR A 216 -26.42 -4.47 12.66
CA THR A 216 -26.84 -4.51 14.08
C THR A 216 -27.82 -3.40 14.44
N THR A 217 -27.93 -2.34 13.62
CA THR A 217 -28.91 -1.25 13.82
C THR A 217 -30.29 -1.54 13.23
N ALA A 218 -30.48 -2.62 12.48
CA ALA A 218 -31.80 -3.04 11.99
C ALA A 218 -32.62 -3.84 13.03
N GLU A 219 -32.00 -4.26 14.14
CA GLU A 219 -32.65 -5.00 15.24
C GLU A 219 -32.29 -4.38 16.60
N GLY A 220 -32.47 -3.06 16.74
CA GLY A 220 -32.28 -2.34 17.99
C GLY A 220 -33.59 -2.11 18.74
N GLY A 221 -34.10 -3.13 19.43
CA GLY A 221 -35.36 -3.02 20.18
C GLY A 221 -35.64 -4.14 21.17
N ASN A 222 -34.75 -4.33 22.15
CA ASN A 222 -34.95 -4.84 23.53
C ASN A 222 -33.88 -5.84 23.96
N ALA A 223 -33.25 -5.51 25.09
CA ALA A 223 -32.44 -6.42 25.88
C ALA A 223 -33.32 -7.55 26.44
N VAL A 224 -33.43 -8.63 25.69
CA VAL A 224 -33.94 -9.92 26.14
C VAL A 224 -32.81 -10.94 25.91
N SER A 225 -32.65 -11.86 26.86
CA SER A 225 -31.67 -12.95 26.86
C SER A 225 -31.30 -13.42 25.45
N VAL A 226 -30.05 -13.17 25.03
CA VAL A 226 -29.56 -13.58 23.70
C VAL A 226 -29.68 -15.09 23.60
N ASP A 227 -30.63 -15.54 22.77
CA ASP A 227 -30.88 -16.95 22.53
C ASP A 227 -29.66 -17.58 21.84
N LYS A 228 -29.31 -18.84 22.13
CA LYS A 228 -28.11 -19.49 21.54
C LYS A 228 -28.15 -19.49 20.00
N GLN A 229 -29.34 -19.47 19.43
CA GLN A 229 -29.56 -19.37 17.99
C GLN A 229 -29.06 -18.02 17.43
N THR A 230 -29.26 -16.93 18.17
CA THR A 230 -28.81 -15.58 17.80
C THR A 230 -27.29 -15.50 17.76
N GLU A 231 -26.59 -16.12 18.72
CA GLU A 231 -25.12 -16.12 18.76
C GLU A 231 -24.51 -16.86 17.55
N VAL A 232 -25.09 -18.00 17.15
CA VAL A 232 -24.67 -18.72 15.94
C VAL A 232 -24.87 -17.87 14.70
N THR A 233 -26.03 -17.23 14.53
CA THR A 233 -26.28 -16.39 13.34
C THR A 233 -25.33 -15.20 13.23
N VAL A 234 -24.94 -14.59 14.36
CA VAL A 234 -23.93 -13.51 14.39
C VAL A 234 -22.56 -14.04 13.97
N ALA A 235 -22.14 -15.19 14.49
CA ALA A 235 -20.88 -15.84 14.13
C ALA A 235 -20.82 -16.14 12.62
N LEU A 236 -21.86 -16.76 12.07
CA LEU A 236 -21.93 -17.10 10.64
C LEU A 236 -21.86 -15.86 9.75
N ARG A 237 -22.62 -14.82 10.10
CA ARG A 237 -22.63 -13.55 9.36
C ARG A 237 -21.28 -12.85 9.41
N TRP A 238 -20.61 -12.89 10.56
CA TRP A 238 -19.28 -12.29 10.71
C TRP A 238 -18.26 -12.99 9.82
N VAL A 239 -18.18 -14.32 9.87
CA VAL A 239 -17.22 -15.08 9.03
C VAL A 239 -17.51 -14.87 7.55
N GLN A 240 -18.78 -14.91 7.12
CA GLN A 240 -19.14 -14.67 5.72
C GLN A 240 -18.69 -13.29 5.24
N LYS A 241 -18.86 -12.23 6.05
CA LYS A 241 -18.41 -10.88 5.70
C LYS A 241 -16.90 -10.78 5.56
N VAL A 242 -16.14 -11.46 6.43
CA VAL A 242 -14.68 -11.52 6.33
C VAL A 242 -14.24 -12.26 5.06
N LEU A 243 -14.94 -13.34 4.69
CA LEU A 243 -14.71 -14.06 3.43
C LEU A 243 -15.01 -13.19 2.20
N ASP A 244 -16.15 -12.50 2.18
CA ASP A 244 -16.52 -11.61 1.08
C ASP A 244 -15.50 -10.47 0.91
N LEU A 245 -14.93 -10.00 2.02
CA LEU A 245 -13.87 -9.00 1.99
C LEU A 245 -12.57 -9.56 1.42
N SER A 246 -12.14 -10.75 1.85
CA SER A 246 -10.99 -11.45 1.27
C SER A 246 -11.14 -11.61 -0.24
N ASP A 247 -12.29 -12.07 -0.71
CA ASP A 247 -12.59 -12.22 -2.15
C ASP A 247 -12.51 -10.88 -2.91
N LYS A 248 -12.92 -9.77 -2.31
CA LYS A 248 -12.81 -8.43 -2.92
C LYS A 248 -11.36 -8.02 -3.07
N PHE A 249 -10.53 -8.23 -2.05
CA PHE A 249 -9.11 -7.89 -2.10
C PHE A 249 -8.33 -8.79 -3.05
N ASP A 250 -8.62 -10.08 -3.08
CA ASP A 250 -8.04 -11.02 -4.05
C ASP A 250 -8.35 -10.57 -5.48
N LYS A 251 -9.57 -10.06 -5.76
CA LYS A 251 -9.90 -9.48 -7.07
C LYS A 251 -9.10 -8.22 -7.37
N VAL A 252 -9.01 -7.29 -6.41
CA VAL A 252 -8.23 -6.05 -6.58
C VAL A 252 -6.78 -6.39 -6.92
N GLN A 253 -6.19 -7.33 -6.21
CA GLN A 253 -4.81 -7.71 -6.46
C GLN A 253 -4.61 -8.34 -7.84
N ASN A 254 -5.49 -9.27 -8.24
CA ASN A 254 -5.38 -9.95 -9.52
C ASN A 254 -5.62 -9.01 -10.71
N LEU A 255 -6.45 -7.97 -10.54
CA LEU A 255 -6.82 -7.05 -11.61
C LEU A 255 -5.94 -5.80 -11.69
N ALA A 256 -5.58 -5.22 -10.54
CA ALA A 256 -4.96 -3.90 -10.47
C ALA A 256 -3.47 -3.94 -10.07
N LEU A 257 -3.03 -4.95 -9.31
CA LEU A 257 -1.71 -4.93 -8.68
C LEU A 257 -0.77 -6.03 -9.19
N SER A 258 -1.12 -6.73 -10.28
CA SER A 258 -0.26 -7.75 -10.93
C SER A 258 0.40 -8.76 -9.97
N ASN A 259 -0.28 -9.12 -8.88
CA ASN A 259 0.27 -9.95 -7.79
C ASN A 259 1.53 -9.40 -7.10
N ASP A 260 1.56 -8.11 -6.78
CA ASP A 260 2.62 -7.52 -5.96
C ASP A 260 2.75 -8.23 -4.60
N GLU A 261 3.94 -8.80 -4.34
CA GLU A 261 4.28 -9.51 -3.10
C GLU A 261 4.27 -8.59 -1.87
N THR A 262 4.60 -7.30 -2.03
CA THR A 262 4.64 -6.34 -0.93
C THR A 262 3.23 -5.99 -0.44
N PHE A 263 2.29 -5.83 -1.38
CA PHE A 263 0.87 -5.66 -1.08
C PHE A 263 0.30 -6.91 -0.40
N GLN A 264 0.61 -8.09 -0.94
CA GLN A 264 0.22 -9.37 -0.33
C GLN A 264 0.70 -9.51 1.12
N THR A 265 1.95 -9.16 1.38
CA THR A 265 2.52 -9.23 2.75
C THR A 265 1.76 -8.28 3.68
N SER A 266 1.60 -7.02 3.27
CA SER A 266 0.87 -6.00 4.04
C SER A 266 -0.60 -6.38 4.28
N PHE A 267 -1.24 -7.01 3.29
CA PHE A 267 -2.61 -7.50 3.37
C PHE A 267 -2.75 -8.65 4.37
N ASN A 268 -1.86 -9.63 4.31
CA ASN A 268 -1.84 -10.77 5.23
C ASN A 268 -1.64 -10.28 6.68
N GLU A 269 -0.73 -9.33 6.93
CA GLU A 269 -0.53 -8.73 8.26
C GLU A 269 -1.77 -7.98 8.77
N ALA A 270 -2.47 -7.27 7.88
CA ALA A 270 -3.70 -6.56 8.25
C ALA A 270 -4.85 -7.52 8.59
N PHE A 271 -5.01 -8.60 7.83
CA PHE A 271 -6.01 -9.64 8.11
C PHE A 271 -5.70 -10.40 9.41
N GLU A 272 -4.43 -10.74 9.64
CA GLU A 272 -3.98 -11.35 10.90
C GLU A 272 -4.32 -10.46 12.09
N TYR A 273 -3.95 -9.18 12.05
CA TYR A 273 -4.31 -8.25 13.11
C TYR A 273 -5.81 -8.14 13.32
N PHE A 274 -6.60 -8.00 12.25
CA PHE A 274 -8.04 -7.83 12.34
C PHE A 274 -8.72 -9.05 12.96
N ILE A 275 -8.38 -10.25 12.50
CA ILE A 275 -8.97 -11.51 12.99
C ILE A 275 -8.69 -11.67 14.48
N ASN A 276 -7.45 -11.38 14.91
CA ASN A 276 -7.05 -11.54 16.31
C ASN A 276 -7.50 -10.39 17.23
N LYS A 277 -7.95 -9.25 16.67
CA LYS A 277 -8.61 -8.18 17.44
C LYS A 277 -9.98 -8.62 17.98
N ASN A 278 -10.66 -9.54 17.32
CA ASN A 278 -11.89 -10.14 17.81
C ASN A 278 -11.59 -11.42 18.60
N PRO A 279 -11.68 -11.43 19.95
CA PRO A 279 -11.37 -12.61 20.75
C PRO A 279 -12.34 -13.78 20.51
N LYS A 280 -13.52 -13.53 19.90
CA LYS A 280 -14.47 -14.59 19.50
C LYS A 280 -14.17 -15.18 18.13
N SER A 281 -13.17 -14.68 17.38
CA SER A 281 -12.88 -15.18 16.04
C SER A 281 -12.56 -16.68 15.97
N PRO A 282 -11.84 -17.31 16.94
CA PRO A 282 -11.60 -18.75 16.91
C PRO A 282 -12.91 -19.55 17.02
N GLU A 283 -13.81 -19.11 17.89
CA GLU A 283 -15.13 -19.73 18.06
C GLU A 283 -16.00 -19.54 16.81
N PHE A 284 -16.02 -18.34 16.26
CA PHE A 284 -16.84 -18.01 15.09
C PHE A 284 -16.43 -18.83 13.85
N ILE A 285 -15.13 -18.94 13.59
CA ILE A 285 -14.62 -19.75 12.48
C ILE A 285 -14.97 -21.24 12.71
N SER A 286 -14.86 -21.73 13.95
CA SER A 286 -15.24 -23.10 14.30
C SER A 286 -16.74 -23.36 14.10
N LEU A 287 -17.61 -22.44 14.53
CA LEU A 287 -19.06 -22.51 14.31
C LEU A 287 -19.43 -22.47 12.82
N PHE A 288 -18.73 -21.64 12.04
CA PHE A 288 -18.95 -21.56 10.61
C PHE A 288 -18.59 -22.86 9.91
N ILE A 289 -17.47 -23.49 10.26
CA ILE A 289 -17.11 -24.80 9.73
C ILE A 289 -18.12 -25.87 10.17
N ASP A 290 -18.56 -25.84 11.43
CA ASP A 290 -19.59 -26.76 11.96
C ASP A 290 -20.92 -26.66 11.22
N ASP A 291 -21.42 -25.44 10.96
CA ASP A 291 -22.66 -25.21 10.21
C ASP A 291 -22.60 -25.76 8.77
N ASN A 292 -21.46 -25.58 8.10
CA ASN A 292 -21.25 -26.08 6.73
C ASN A 292 -21.04 -27.61 6.66
N LEU A 293 -20.74 -28.26 7.79
CA LEU A 293 -20.56 -29.72 7.89
C LEU A 293 -21.80 -30.44 8.44
N LYS A 294 -22.85 -29.72 8.85
CA LYS A 294 -24.10 -30.29 9.36
C LYS A 294 -25.06 -30.70 8.24
N LYS A 295 -25.72 -31.84 8.44
CA LYS A 295 -26.71 -32.45 7.54
C LYS A 295 -28.00 -31.61 7.57
N GLY A 296 -28.23 -30.75 6.58
CA GLY A 296 -29.47 -29.96 6.51
C GLY A 296 -29.62 -28.99 5.33
N LEU A 297 -30.71 -29.16 4.59
CA LEU A 297 -31.56 -28.22 3.80
C LEU A 297 -30.96 -27.09 2.92
N LYS A 298 -29.64 -26.91 2.78
CA LYS A 298 -29.13 -25.78 1.97
C LYS A 298 -29.18 -25.99 0.45
N GLY A 299 -29.42 -27.20 -0.03
CA GLY A 299 -29.41 -27.48 -1.48
C GLY A 299 -28.05 -27.26 -2.15
N GLU A 300 -27.00 -26.96 -1.37
CA GLU A 300 -25.64 -26.75 -1.83
C GLU A 300 -24.99 -28.08 -2.23
N THR A 301 -24.23 -28.04 -3.32
CA THR A 301 -23.48 -29.18 -3.84
C THR A 301 -22.24 -29.45 -2.98
N GLU A 302 -21.74 -30.69 -2.99
CA GLU A 302 -20.50 -31.06 -2.28
C GLU A 302 -19.30 -30.18 -2.71
N LYS A 303 -19.30 -29.70 -3.96
CA LYS A 303 -18.27 -28.82 -4.51
C LYS A 303 -18.34 -27.41 -3.90
N GLU A 304 -19.55 -26.86 -3.73
CA GLU A 304 -19.75 -25.54 -3.12
C GLU A 304 -19.34 -25.56 -1.65
N ILE A 305 -19.79 -26.57 -0.90
CA ILE A 305 -19.39 -26.78 0.50
C ILE A 305 -17.86 -26.90 0.59
N GLY A 306 -17.23 -27.66 -0.30
CA GLY A 306 -15.77 -27.79 -0.35
C GLY A 306 -15.04 -26.46 -0.60
N SER A 307 -15.60 -25.57 -1.43
CA SER A 307 -15.04 -24.24 -1.70
C SER A 307 -15.16 -23.32 -0.48
N VAL A 308 -16.33 -23.28 0.16
CA VAL A 308 -16.57 -22.48 1.37
C VAL A 308 -15.64 -22.91 2.51
N LEU A 309 -15.50 -24.23 2.72
CA LEU A 309 -14.60 -24.78 3.73
C LEU A 309 -13.13 -24.44 3.45
N ASN A 310 -12.70 -24.44 2.18
CA ASN A 310 -11.35 -24.01 1.82
C ASN A 310 -11.09 -22.57 2.26
N LYS A 311 -12.02 -21.66 1.97
CA LYS A 311 -11.85 -20.26 2.33
C LYS A 311 -11.86 -20.05 3.85
N ALA A 312 -12.73 -20.76 4.58
CA ALA A 312 -12.74 -20.72 6.05
C ALA A 312 -11.42 -21.20 6.66
N ILE A 313 -10.77 -22.20 6.05
CA ILE A 313 -9.44 -22.68 6.48
C ILE A 313 -8.34 -21.67 6.14
N THR A 314 -8.45 -20.95 5.02
CA THR A 314 -7.56 -19.81 4.74
C THR A 314 -7.67 -18.76 5.83
N LEU A 315 -8.87 -18.46 6.34
CA LEU A 315 -9.04 -17.56 7.49
C LEU A 315 -8.41 -18.10 8.78
N PHE A 316 -8.56 -19.41 9.03
CA PHE A 316 -7.95 -20.07 10.20
C PHE A 316 -6.41 -19.92 10.22
N ARG A 317 -5.75 -19.81 9.07
CA ARG A 317 -4.30 -19.57 9.01
C ARG A 317 -3.87 -18.31 9.76
N PHE A 318 -4.75 -17.30 9.84
CA PHE A 318 -4.50 -16.02 10.48
C PHE A 318 -4.86 -16.00 11.97
N VAL A 319 -5.40 -17.09 12.53
CA VAL A 319 -5.75 -17.17 13.95
C VAL A 319 -4.51 -17.47 14.80
N GLU A 320 -4.23 -16.61 15.78
CA GLU A 320 -3.15 -16.80 16.76
C GLU A 320 -3.50 -17.85 17.82
N GLU A 321 -4.69 -17.75 18.43
CA GLU A 321 -5.16 -18.64 19.50
C GLU A 321 -5.72 -19.97 18.93
N LYS A 322 -4.83 -20.75 18.31
CA LYS A 322 -5.18 -22.02 17.66
C LYS A 322 -5.70 -23.07 18.64
N ASP A 323 -5.23 -23.08 19.87
CA ASP A 323 -5.68 -23.98 20.95
C ASP A 323 -7.14 -23.70 21.36
N VAL A 324 -7.54 -22.43 21.38
CA VAL A 324 -8.93 -22.01 21.62
C VAL A 324 -9.81 -22.50 20.48
N PHE A 325 -9.40 -22.29 19.23
CA PHE A 325 -10.10 -22.86 18.06
C PHE A 325 -10.25 -24.39 18.18
N GLU A 326 -9.15 -25.10 18.49
CA GLU A 326 -9.13 -26.56 18.61
C GLU A 326 -10.15 -27.04 19.65
N ARG A 327 -10.26 -26.35 20.79
CA ARG A 327 -11.23 -26.68 21.85
C ARG A 327 -12.67 -26.61 21.34
N TYR A 328 -13.03 -25.51 20.66
CA TYR A 328 -14.37 -25.37 20.08
C TYR A 328 -14.62 -26.39 18.96
N TYR A 329 -13.65 -26.58 18.07
CA TYR A 329 -13.77 -27.53 16.96
C TYR A 329 -13.97 -28.96 17.45
N LYS A 330 -13.20 -29.40 18.46
CA LYS A 330 -13.38 -30.70 19.13
C LYS A 330 -14.79 -30.87 19.68
N GLN A 331 -15.31 -29.84 20.35
CA GLN A 331 -16.66 -29.89 20.92
C GLN A 331 -17.74 -30.02 19.84
N HIS A 332 -17.60 -29.28 18.73
CA HIS A 332 -18.53 -29.36 17.59
C HIS A 332 -18.44 -30.72 16.90
N LEU A 333 -17.22 -31.20 16.61
CA LEU A 333 -16.99 -32.51 15.99
C LEU A 333 -17.57 -33.64 16.85
N ALA A 334 -17.35 -33.63 18.17
CA ALA A 334 -17.90 -34.64 19.07
C ALA A 334 -19.43 -34.73 18.96
N LYS A 335 -20.12 -33.57 18.96
CA LYS A 335 -21.58 -33.52 18.80
C LYS A 335 -22.01 -34.07 17.45
N ARG A 336 -21.32 -33.71 16.36
CA ARG A 336 -21.68 -34.19 15.01
C ARG A 336 -21.50 -35.70 14.88
N LEU A 337 -20.39 -36.25 15.40
CA LEU A 337 -20.10 -37.69 15.38
C LEU A 337 -21.12 -38.50 16.21
N LEU A 338 -21.45 -38.03 17.41
CA LEU A 338 -22.38 -38.74 18.30
C LEU A 338 -23.84 -38.67 17.85
N LEU A 339 -24.26 -37.53 17.26
CA LEU A 339 -25.65 -37.32 16.83
C LEU A 339 -25.90 -37.75 15.37
N GLY A 340 -24.86 -38.18 14.63
CA GLY A 340 -25.00 -38.56 13.22
C GLY A 340 -25.41 -37.40 12.30
N HIS A 341 -25.11 -36.16 12.71
CA HIS A 341 -25.49 -34.94 12.00
C HIS A 341 -24.44 -34.47 10.98
N SER A 342 -23.40 -35.23 10.69
CA SER A 342 -22.44 -34.85 9.62
C SER A 342 -23.03 -35.07 8.22
N VAL A 343 -22.69 -34.18 7.28
CA VAL A 343 -23.08 -34.29 5.86
C VAL A 343 -22.52 -35.57 5.23
N ASN A 344 -21.21 -35.78 5.35
CA ASN A 344 -20.50 -36.96 4.86
C ASN A 344 -19.12 -37.06 5.55
N ASP A 345 -18.73 -38.26 5.97
CA ASP A 345 -17.43 -38.58 6.56
C ASP A 345 -16.25 -38.15 5.67
N GLY A 346 -16.42 -38.18 4.34
CA GLY A 346 -15.40 -37.72 3.40
C GLY A 346 -15.10 -36.22 3.53
N ALA A 347 -16.12 -35.38 3.79
CA ALA A 347 -15.94 -33.94 3.95
C ALA A 347 -15.23 -33.59 5.26
N GLU A 348 -15.55 -34.32 6.34
CA GLU A 348 -14.90 -34.17 7.65
C GLU A 348 -13.41 -34.50 7.56
N LYS A 349 -13.06 -35.68 6.98
CA LYS A 349 -11.66 -36.09 6.80
C LYS A 349 -10.86 -35.07 5.98
N ARG A 350 -11.43 -34.56 4.88
CA ARG A 350 -10.79 -33.51 4.06
C ARG A 350 -10.56 -32.22 4.84
N THR A 351 -11.48 -31.86 5.73
CA THR A 351 -11.35 -30.65 6.57
C THR A 351 -10.22 -30.84 7.58
N ILE A 352 -10.15 -32.01 8.23
CA ILE A 352 -9.07 -32.33 9.18
C ILE A 352 -7.71 -32.34 8.48
N SER A 353 -7.58 -33.00 7.33
CA SER A 353 -6.30 -33.02 6.58
C SER A 353 -5.83 -31.61 6.20
N LYS A 354 -6.75 -30.68 5.93
CA LYS A 354 -6.38 -29.28 5.66
C LYS A 354 -5.98 -28.52 6.92
N LEU A 355 -6.63 -28.77 8.05
CA LEU A 355 -6.21 -28.22 9.35
C LEU A 355 -4.81 -28.74 9.73
N GLU A 356 -4.51 -30.00 9.41
CA GLU A 356 -3.19 -30.60 9.58
C GLU A 356 -2.12 -29.89 8.75
N ILE A 357 -2.40 -29.59 7.48
CA ILE A 357 -1.47 -28.83 6.62
C ILE A 357 -1.15 -27.45 7.23
N VAL A 358 -2.13 -26.79 7.84
CA VAL A 358 -1.97 -25.43 8.38
C VAL A 358 -1.32 -25.39 9.76
N SER A 359 -1.55 -26.41 10.61
CA SER A 359 -1.15 -26.39 12.03
C SER A 359 -0.30 -27.58 12.47
N GLY A 360 -0.01 -28.51 11.57
CA GLY A 360 0.80 -29.70 11.79
C GLY A 360 0.04 -30.88 12.43
N TYR A 361 0.63 -32.06 12.33
CA TYR A 361 0.07 -33.34 12.80
C TYR A 361 -0.35 -33.34 14.28
N GLN A 362 0.43 -32.68 15.16
CA GLN A 362 0.14 -32.62 16.60
C GLN A 362 -1.20 -31.93 16.91
N PHE A 363 -1.65 -31.04 16.02
CA PHE A 363 -2.92 -30.33 16.16
C PHE A 363 -4.12 -31.25 15.91
N THR A 364 -4.01 -32.18 14.94
CA THR A 364 -5.13 -33.02 14.50
C THR A 364 -5.17 -34.39 15.15
N THR A 365 -4.12 -34.81 15.87
CA THR A 365 -4.02 -36.14 16.49
C THR A 365 -5.28 -36.51 17.29
N LYS A 366 -5.76 -35.61 18.14
CA LYS A 366 -6.98 -35.85 18.95
C LYS A 366 -8.25 -35.92 18.10
N LEU A 367 -8.33 -35.16 17.01
CA LEU A 367 -9.47 -35.19 16.09
C LEU A 367 -9.52 -36.52 15.34
N GLU A 368 -8.38 -37.05 14.92
CA GLU A 368 -8.25 -38.34 14.25
C GLU A 368 -8.56 -39.51 15.20
N GLU A 369 -8.10 -39.43 16.45
CA GLU A 369 -8.46 -40.39 17.50
C GLU A 369 -9.98 -40.48 17.70
N MET A 370 -10.69 -39.34 17.67
CA MET A 370 -12.16 -39.34 17.75
C MET A 370 -12.81 -40.14 16.61
N PHE A 371 -12.31 -40.01 15.38
CA PHE A 371 -12.80 -40.81 14.25
C PHE A 371 -12.47 -42.31 14.39
N ASN A 372 -11.26 -42.63 14.83
CA ASN A 372 -10.87 -44.02 15.05
C ASN A 372 -11.73 -44.68 16.13
N ASN A 373 -12.06 -43.94 17.20
CA ASN A 373 -12.95 -44.42 18.27
C ASN A 373 -14.36 -44.71 17.75
N MET A 374 -14.93 -43.85 16.89
CA MET A 374 -16.24 -44.10 16.26
C MET A 374 -16.22 -45.36 15.39
N ARG A 375 -15.14 -45.59 14.64
CA ARG A 375 -14.96 -46.78 13.80
C ARG A 375 -14.86 -48.06 14.64
N ILE A 376 -14.00 -48.05 15.67
CA ILE A 376 -13.84 -49.19 16.59
C ILE A 376 -15.18 -49.51 17.25
N SER A 377 -15.88 -48.49 17.76
CA SER A 377 -17.19 -48.67 18.39
C SER A 377 -18.21 -49.30 17.44
N SER A 378 -18.21 -48.89 16.16
CA SER A 378 -19.10 -49.48 15.15
C SER A 378 -18.77 -50.94 14.86
N ASN A 379 -17.48 -51.27 14.72
CA ASN A 379 -17.02 -52.64 14.49
C ASN A 379 -17.37 -53.55 15.67
N THR A 380 -17.04 -53.14 16.91
CA THR A 380 -17.36 -53.91 18.12
C THR A 380 -18.87 -54.12 18.28
N MET A 381 -19.69 -53.14 17.89
CA MET A 381 -21.15 -53.28 17.90
C MET A 381 -21.65 -54.24 16.82
N SER A 382 -20.96 -54.35 15.68
CA SER A 382 -21.26 -55.36 14.65
C SER A 382 -20.93 -56.76 15.16
N ASP A 383 -19.72 -56.93 15.71
CA ASP A 383 -19.26 -58.21 16.27
C ASP A 383 -20.14 -58.69 17.45
N PHE A 384 -20.76 -57.77 18.19
CA PHE A 384 -21.69 -58.10 19.27
C PHE A 384 -23.08 -58.52 18.76
N LYS A 385 -23.46 -58.12 17.54
CA LYS A 385 -24.76 -58.44 16.95
C LYS A 385 -24.76 -59.75 16.17
N GLU A 386 -23.59 -60.20 15.71
CA GLU A 386 -23.34 -61.57 15.26
C GLU A 386 -23.31 -62.55 16.45
#